data_AF-A0A8E2B9P5-F1
#
_entry.id   AF-A0A8E2B9P5-F1
#
_cell.length_a   1.000
_cell.length_b   1.000
_cell.length_c   1.000
_cell.angle_alpha   90.00
_cell.angle_beta   90.00
_cell.angle_gamma   90.00
#
_symmetry.space_group_name_H-M   'P 1'
#
loop_
_entity.id
_entity.type
_entity.pdbx_description
1 polymer ?
#
loop_
_entity_poly.entity_id
_entity_poly.type
_entity_poly.pdbx_seq_one_letter_code
_entity_poly.pdbx_strand_id
1 'polypeptide(L)'
;MDVTIEHVASTTDELADRIAETSHIISQRVIDPDQVELVVTGDFVASVRARATNAVEANHYSPERGSGVAIAKTIVDGDRSIIVVPGFVLSGVENVFDELGRHCISHEALHALLKQRGEDTSAASARLATTQSERDYLTSAGVIAEEYRVEACLAVEGSTPPTTSQSGFDDALEAARLTFLDAIILRHPAESMHRPSATARQGTHHLGIQLGYLAAELTNAHGTVPAIPPTALARNPLWARLVGPSWQRIAGVLSELPDASNPTAEDALTQTVLSLANALKDWIRHVGFVWRDTPEGGLYFDVLRHDFD
;
A
#
# COMPACT_ATOMS: atom_id res chain seq x y z
N MET A 1 -24.60 8.06 -3.51
CA MET A 1 -23.71 7.29 -2.60
C MET A 1 -24.56 6.64 -1.52
N ASP A 2 -24.50 5.32 -1.42
CA ASP A 2 -25.18 4.59 -0.35
C ASP A 2 -24.32 4.54 0.92
N VAL A 3 -24.97 4.50 2.08
CA VAL A 3 -24.30 4.35 3.38
C VAL A 3 -24.87 3.15 4.11
N THR A 4 -24.00 2.22 4.51
CA THR A 4 -24.31 1.05 5.33
C THR A 4 -23.68 1.21 6.70
N ILE A 5 -24.45 0.99 7.77
CA ILE A 5 -23.94 0.98 9.15
C ILE A 5 -24.17 -0.42 9.72
N GLU A 6 -23.10 -1.06 10.20
CA GLU A 6 -23.16 -2.43 10.71
C GLU A 6 -22.25 -2.62 11.93
N HIS A 7 -22.65 -3.49 12.87
CA HIS A 7 -21.86 -3.83 14.06
C HIS A 7 -21.48 -2.65 14.99
N VAL A 8 -22.02 -1.45 14.78
CA VAL A 8 -21.74 -0.26 15.61
C VAL A 8 -22.64 -0.25 16.85
N ALA A 9 -22.04 -0.04 18.04
CA ALA A 9 -22.76 0.02 19.31
C ALA A 9 -23.30 1.42 19.66
N SER A 10 -22.73 2.48 19.08
CA SER A 10 -23.21 3.86 19.25
C SER A 10 -24.53 4.09 18.51
N THR A 11 -25.29 5.11 18.93
CA THR A 11 -26.53 5.47 18.22
C THR A 11 -26.19 6.13 16.89
N THR A 12 -26.98 5.87 15.85
CA THR A 12 -26.79 6.48 14.52
C THR A 12 -26.76 8.01 14.57
N ASP A 13 -27.48 8.59 15.53
CA ASP A 13 -27.57 10.04 15.73
C ASP A 13 -26.24 10.66 16.18
N GLU A 14 -25.39 9.92 16.91
CA GLU A 14 -24.07 10.40 17.34
C GLU A 14 -23.05 10.47 16.20
N LEU A 15 -23.23 9.64 15.16
CA LEU A 15 -22.32 9.58 14.01
C LEU A 15 -22.85 10.33 12.78
N ALA A 16 -24.10 10.80 12.80
CA ALA A 16 -24.78 11.35 11.62
C ALA A 16 -23.99 12.47 10.94
N ASP A 17 -23.50 13.46 11.71
CA ASP A 17 -22.74 14.60 11.17
C ASP A 17 -21.40 14.14 10.56
N ARG A 18 -20.74 13.15 11.18
CA ARG A 18 -19.45 12.61 10.73
C ARG A 18 -19.59 11.71 9.50
N ILE A 19 -20.70 10.97 9.43
CA ILE A 19 -21.07 10.21 8.23
C ILE A 19 -21.37 11.17 7.08
N ALA A 20 -22.10 12.25 7.33
CA ALA A 20 -22.39 13.27 6.32
C ALA A 20 -21.11 13.95 5.84
N GLU A 21 -20.19 14.29 6.74
CA GLU A 21 -18.87 14.83 6.42
C GLU A 21 -18.04 13.84 5.58
N THR A 22 -17.94 12.58 6.00
CA THR A 22 -17.22 11.52 5.28
C THR A 22 -17.78 11.34 3.87
N SER A 23 -19.10 11.30 3.76
CA SER A 23 -19.82 11.22 2.49
C SER A 23 -19.51 12.40 1.58
N HIS A 24 -19.44 13.60 2.15
CA HIS A 24 -19.07 14.80 1.43
C HIS A 24 -17.64 14.72 0.87
N ILE A 25 -16.65 14.33 1.71
CA ILE A 25 -15.24 14.17 1.32
C ILE A 25 -15.11 13.21 0.13
N ILE A 26 -15.80 12.06 0.19
CA ILE A 26 -15.80 11.05 -0.88
C ILE A 26 -16.41 11.64 -2.15
N SER A 27 -17.60 12.26 -2.04
CA SER A 27 -18.32 12.81 -3.19
C SER A 27 -17.57 13.90 -3.95
N GLN A 28 -16.64 14.60 -3.30
CA GLN A 28 -15.80 15.63 -3.92
C GLN A 28 -14.63 15.06 -4.71
N ARG A 29 -14.25 13.79 -4.48
CA ARG A 29 -13.05 13.17 -5.06
C ARG A 29 -13.35 12.18 -6.17
N VAL A 30 -14.48 11.49 -6.10
CA VAL A 30 -14.86 10.47 -7.09
C VAL A 30 -15.64 11.09 -8.26
N ILE A 31 -15.64 10.41 -9.42
CA ILE A 31 -16.36 10.86 -10.63
C ILE A 31 -17.86 10.63 -10.47
N ASP A 32 -18.23 9.44 -10.01
CA ASP A 32 -19.62 9.03 -9.80
C ASP A 32 -19.82 8.56 -8.34
N PRO A 33 -20.31 9.44 -7.46
CA PRO A 33 -20.59 9.06 -6.07
C PRO A 33 -21.65 7.97 -5.91
N ASP A 34 -22.48 7.71 -6.92
CA ASP A 34 -23.49 6.64 -6.85
C ASP A 34 -22.88 5.25 -7.09
N GLN A 35 -21.69 5.18 -7.67
CA GLN A 35 -20.87 3.96 -7.77
C GLN A 35 -19.99 3.73 -6.53
N VAL A 36 -20.20 4.48 -5.45
CA VAL A 36 -19.48 4.30 -4.19
C VAL A 36 -20.45 3.96 -3.06
N GLU A 37 -20.09 2.97 -2.25
CA GLU A 37 -20.72 2.65 -0.98
C GLU A 37 -19.79 3.03 0.18
N LEU A 38 -20.30 3.73 1.18
CA LEU A 38 -19.61 3.93 2.45
C LEU A 38 -20.14 2.93 3.47
N VAL A 39 -19.27 2.10 4.03
CA VAL A 39 -19.61 1.15 5.10
C VAL A 39 -18.95 1.61 6.40
N VAL A 40 -19.76 1.98 7.38
CA VAL A 40 -19.29 2.29 8.74
C VAL A 40 -19.51 1.09 9.64
N THR A 41 -18.44 0.53 10.19
CA THR A 41 -18.49 -0.76 10.89
C THR A 41 -17.88 -0.74 12.29
N GLY A 42 -18.50 -1.45 13.23
CA GLY A 42 -17.88 -1.74 14.53
C GLY A 42 -16.91 -2.92 14.52
N ASP A 43 -16.92 -3.75 13.47
CA ASP A 43 -15.98 -4.87 13.27
C ASP A 43 -15.35 -4.78 11.87
N PHE A 44 -14.28 -3.98 11.79
CA PHE A 44 -13.58 -3.69 10.52
C PHE A 44 -13.09 -4.95 9.81
N VAL A 45 -12.56 -5.92 10.56
CA VAL A 45 -12.02 -7.15 9.98
C VAL A 45 -13.14 -8.00 9.42
N ALA A 46 -14.22 -8.23 10.18
CA ALA A 46 -15.35 -9.01 9.69
C ALA A 46 -15.98 -8.39 8.43
N SER A 47 -16.17 -7.06 8.43
CA SER A 47 -16.74 -6.33 7.28
C SER A 47 -15.90 -6.44 6.02
N VAL A 48 -14.57 -6.26 6.12
CA VAL A 48 -13.67 -6.44 4.97
C VAL A 48 -13.71 -7.87 4.47
N ARG A 49 -13.62 -8.86 5.36
CA ARG A 49 -13.63 -10.28 4.99
C ARG A 49 -14.94 -10.70 4.30
N ALA A 50 -16.07 -10.19 4.77
CA ALA A 50 -17.39 -10.47 4.18
C ALA A 50 -17.55 -9.91 2.76
N ARG A 51 -16.77 -8.88 2.40
CA ARG A 51 -16.84 -8.18 1.11
C ARG A 51 -15.67 -8.50 0.17
N ALA A 52 -14.63 -9.17 0.66
CA ALA A 52 -13.50 -9.57 -0.16
C ALA A 52 -13.95 -10.54 -1.26
N THR A 53 -13.62 -10.20 -2.52
CA THR A 53 -14.00 -10.99 -3.70
C THR A 53 -13.14 -12.26 -3.85
N ASN A 54 -12.00 -12.32 -3.15
CA ASN A 54 -11.10 -13.46 -3.11
C ASN A 54 -11.16 -14.16 -1.75
N ALA A 55 -11.50 -15.45 -1.74
CA ALA A 55 -11.55 -16.25 -0.51
C ALA A 55 -10.20 -16.34 0.23
N VAL A 56 -9.07 -16.28 -0.48
CA VAL A 56 -7.74 -16.26 0.15
C VAL A 56 -7.54 -14.94 0.90
N GLU A 57 -7.89 -13.81 0.28
CA GLU A 57 -7.84 -12.51 0.94
C GLU A 57 -8.80 -12.48 2.14
N ALA A 58 -10.04 -12.93 1.97
CA ALA A 58 -11.03 -13.00 3.04
C ALA A 58 -10.51 -13.80 4.25
N ASN A 59 -9.89 -14.96 4.03
CA ASN A 59 -9.43 -15.80 5.13
C ASN A 59 -8.16 -15.28 5.82
N HIS A 60 -7.34 -14.48 5.12
CA HIS A 60 -6.04 -14.03 5.63
C HIS A 60 -5.98 -12.52 5.91
N TYR A 61 -7.07 -11.78 5.71
CA TYR A 61 -7.09 -10.35 5.97
C TYR A 61 -6.76 -10.07 7.44
N SER A 62 -5.77 -9.21 7.65
CA SER A 62 -5.40 -8.63 8.94
C SER A 62 -5.29 -7.12 8.77
N PRO A 63 -5.75 -6.32 9.75
CA PRO A 63 -5.56 -4.88 9.72
C PRO A 63 -4.13 -4.49 10.13
N GLU A 64 -3.37 -5.40 10.76
CA GLU A 64 -1.99 -5.16 11.15
C GLU A 64 -1.10 -4.98 9.91
N ARG A 65 -0.28 -3.92 9.96
CA ARG A 65 0.78 -3.59 9.01
C ARG A 65 2.07 -3.47 9.82
N GLY A 66 3.22 -3.79 9.22
CA GLY A 66 4.49 -3.80 9.95
C GLY A 66 4.78 -2.53 10.76
N SER A 67 4.30 -1.37 10.29
CA SER A 67 4.43 -0.06 10.94
C SER A 67 3.10 0.59 11.36
N GLY A 68 1.97 -0.14 11.40
CA GLY A 68 0.68 0.47 11.73
C GLY A 68 -0.54 -0.42 11.62
N VAL A 69 -1.71 0.19 11.59
CA VAL A 69 -3.01 -0.50 11.45
C VAL A 69 -3.79 0.15 10.32
N ALA A 70 -4.35 -0.65 9.42
CA ALA A 70 -5.28 -0.17 8.41
C ALA A 70 -6.57 0.33 9.09
N ILE A 71 -6.90 1.60 8.90
CA ILE A 71 -8.07 2.27 9.51
C ILE A 71 -9.13 2.68 8.49
N ALA A 72 -8.94 2.31 7.24
CA ALA A 72 -9.96 2.26 6.21
C ALA A 72 -9.51 1.26 5.13
N LYS A 73 -10.41 0.88 4.23
CA LYS A 73 -10.07 0.09 3.04
C LYS A 73 -11.10 0.25 1.94
N THR A 74 -10.62 0.48 0.72
CA THR A 74 -11.41 0.39 -0.50
C THR A 74 -11.43 -1.05 -1.00
N ILE A 75 -12.62 -1.57 -1.27
CA ILE A 75 -12.87 -2.87 -1.89
C ILE A 75 -13.58 -2.62 -3.22
N VAL A 76 -13.16 -3.34 -4.25
CA VAL A 76 -13.77 -3.25 -5.58
C VAL A 76 -14.68 -4.46 -5.79
N ASP A 77 -15.95 -4.19 -6.13
CA ASP A 77 -16.93 -5.20 -6.49
C ASP A 77 -17.60 -4.83 -7.82
N GLY A 78 -17.11 -5.43 -8.91
CA GLY A 78 -17.49 -5.05 -10.28
C GLY A 78 -17.12 -3.58 -10.58
N ASP A 79 -18.12 -2.79 -10.96
CA ASP A 79 -17.99 -1.36 -11.25
C ASP A 79 -18.14 -0.48 -10.00
N ARG A 80 -18.44 -1.08 -8.84
CA ARG A 80 -18.68 -0.38 -7.58
C ARG A 80 -17.43 -0.40 -6.68
N SER A 81 -17.17 0.72 -6.02
CA SER A 81 -16.18 0.81 -4.94
C SER A 81 -16.87 0.86 -3.57
N ILE A 82 -16.42 0.05 -2.62
CA ILE A 82 -16.93 0.00 -1.26
C ILE A 82 -15.82 0.46 -0.31
N ILE A 83 -16.01 1.60 0.33
CA ILE A 83 -15.08 2.16 1.31
C ILE A 83 -15.53 1.73 2.70
N VAL A 84 -14.76 0.86 3.35
CA VAL A 84 -15.04 0.35 4.70
C VAL A 84 -14.24 1.16 5.72
N VAL A 85 -14.93 1.70 6.73
CA VAL A 85 -14.37 2.58 7.76
C VAL A 85 -14.82 2.08 9.14
N PRO A 86 -13.91 1.87 10.10
CA PRO A 86 -14.29 1.58 11.48
C PRO A 86 -15.03 2.77 12.10
N GLY A 87 -16.13 2.51 12.81
CA GLY A 87 -16.92 3.55 13.47
C GLY A 87 -16.13 4.39 14.49
N PHE A 88 -15.08 3.82 15.09
CA PHE A 88 -14.22 4.56 16.02
C PHE A 88 -13.39 5.67 15.35
N VAL A 89 -13.11 5.54 14.04
CA VAL A 89 -12.43 6.58 13.25
C VAL A 89 -13.34 7.80 13.13
N LEU A 90 -14.66 7.58 13.09
CA LEU A 90 -15.65 8.64 12.98
C LEU A 90 -16.13 9.16 14.34
N SER A 91 -16.01 8.37 15.42
CA SER A 91 -16.53 8.77 16.73
C SER A 91 -15.69 9.84 17.44
N GLY A 92 -14.57 10.28 16.86
CA GLY A 92 -13.84 11.48 17.28
C GLY A 92 -13.39 11.48 18.73
N VAL A 93 -13.09 10.30 19.30
CA VAL A 93 -12.79 10.13 20.74
C VAL A 93 -11.55 10.94 21.14
N GLU A 94 -10.72 11.36 20.18
CA GLU A 94 -9.64 12.34 20.37
C GLU A 94 -9.48 13.19 19.09
N ASN A 95 -9.22 14.49 19.21
CA ASN A 95 -9.05 15.42 18.06
C ASN A 95 -7.99 14.97 17.04
N VAL A 96 -7.02 14.14 17.45
CA VAL A 96 -5.98 13.58 16.57
C VAL A 96 -6.59 12.62 15.52
N PHE A 97 -7.73 12.00 15.82
CA PHE A 97 -8.44 11.13 14.87
C PHE A 97 -9.21 11.90 13.80
N ASP A 98 -9.49 13.20 13.98
CA ASP A 98 -10.23 13.99 12.99
C ASP A 98 -9.38 14.24 11.74
N GLU A 99 -8.13 14.72 11.90
CA GLU A 99 -7.24 14.97 10.76
C GLU A 99 -6.80 13.67 10.09
N LEU A 100 -6.40 12.68 10.90
CA LEU A 100 -6.04 11.35 10.41
C LEU A 100 -7.22 10.68 9.69
N GLY A 101 -8.43 10.76 10.27
CA GLY A 101 -9.66 10.22 9.69
C GLY A 101 -9.96 10.87 8.34
N ARG A 102 -9.96 12.21 8.26
CA ARG A 102 -10.17 12.92 6.99
C ARG A 102 -9.12 12.56 5.94
N HIS A 103 -7.86 12.43 6.32
CA HIS A 103 -6.78 12.02 5.43
C HIS A 103 -7.03 10.58 4.91
N CYS A 104 -7.32 9.62 5.79
CA CYS A 104 -7.61 8.24 5.39
C CYS A 104 -8.86 8.11 4.51
N ILE A 105 -9.93 8.87 4.79
CA ILE A 105 -11.11 8.89 3.91
C ILE A 105 -10.77 9.46 2.54
N SER A 106 -9.95 10.52 2.50
CA SER A 106 -9.51 11.13 1.25
C SER A 106 -8.63 10.16 0.45
N HIS A 107 -7.74 9.43 1.11
CA HIS A 107 -6.91 8.37 0.55
C HIS A 107 -7.76 7.27 -0.11
N GLU A 108 -8.72 6.70 0.61
CA GLU A 108 -9.60 5.67 0.06
C GLU A 108 -10.48 6.18 -1.09
N ALA A 109 -10.97 7.43 -0.99
CA ALA A 109 -11.72 8.05 -2.08
C ALA A 109 -10.88 8.21 -3.35
N LEU A 110 -9.58 8.45 -3.24
CA LEU A 110 -8.68 8.51 -4.39
C LEU A 110 -8.43 7.12 -5.00
N HIS A 111 -8.35 6.05 -4.20
CA HIS A 111 -8.36 4.69 -4.76
C HIS A 111 -9.65 4.39 -5.54
N ALA A 112 -10.81 4.80 -5.02
CA ALA A 112 -12.08 4.69 -5.73
C ALA A 112 -12.09 5.51 -7.04
N LEU A 113 -11.53 6.73 -7.02
CA LEU A 113 -11.35 7.55 -8.23
C LEU A 113 -10.50 6.84 -9.29
N LEU A 114 -9.34 6.31 -8.91
CA LEU A 114 -8.46 5.57 -9.83
C LEU A 114 -9.22 4.39 -10.45
N LYS A 115 -10.01 3.67 -9.65
CA LYS A 115 -10.81 2.55 -10.15
C LYS A 115 -11.88 3.00 -11.15
N GLN A 116 -12.60 4.07 -10.87
CA GLN A 116 -13.63 4.61 -11.79
C GLN A 116 -13.04 5.07 -13.12
N ARG A 117 -11.76 5.44 -13.15
CA ARG A 117 -11.03 5.76 -14.39
C ARG A 117 -10.47 4.54 -15.11
N GLY A 118 -10.58 3.34 -14.54
CA GLY A 118 -9.95 2.14 -15.07
C GLY A 118 -8.42 2.14 -14.93
N GLU A 119 -7.88 2.92 -14.00
CA GLU A 119 -6.43 3.07 -13.76
C GLU A 119 -5.88 2.05 -12.74
N ASP A 120 -6.54 0.90 -12.66
CA ASP A 120 -6.21 -0.20 -11.77
C ASP A 120 -4.91 -0.89 -12.22
N THR A 121 -3.86 -0.74 -11.43
CA THR A 121 -2.55 -1.35 -11.69
C THR A 121 -2.50 -2.82 -11.31
N SER A 122 -3.44 -3.31 -10.50
CA SER A 122 -3.50 -4.73 -10.12
C SER A 122 -3.79 -5.63 -11.32
N ALA A 123 -4.53 -5.12 -12.32
CA ALA A 123 -4.82 -5.81 -13.58
C ALA A 123 -3.56 -6.09 -14.42
N ALA A 124 -2.51 -5.27 -14.28
CA ALA A 124 -1.25 -5.46 -15.00
C ALA A 124 -0.61 -6.81 -14.64
N SER A 125 -0.66 -7.23 -13.38
CA SER A 125 -0.13 -8.53 -12.94
C SER A 125 -0.83 -9.70 -13.63
N ALA A 126 -2.15 -9.63 -13.82
CA ALA A 126 -2.93 -10.67 -14.47
C ALA A 126 -2.65 -10.76 -15.97
N ARG A 127 -2.46 -9.61 -16.62
CA ARG A 127 -2.23 -9.50 -18.07
C ARG A 127 -0.78 -9.81 -18.48
N LEU A 128 0.21 -9.44 -17.65
CA LEU A 128 1.61 -9.41 -18.06
C LEU A 128 2.45 -10.55 -17.48
N ALA A 129 2.09 -11.07 -16.29
CA ALA A 129 2.90 -12.09 -15.64
C ALA A 129 2.82 -13.42 -16.39
N THR A 130 3.97 -13.94 -16.81
CA THR A 130 4.08 -15.28 -17.40
C THR A 130 4.49 -16.34 -16.39
N THR A 131 5.00 -15.90 -15.24
CA THR A 131 5.51 -16.73 -14.15
C THR A 131 4.99 -16.27 -12.79
N GLN A 132 5.13 -17.10 -11.74
CA GLN A 132 4.66 -16.73 -10.41
C GLN A 132 5.51 -15.61 -9.81
N SER A 133 6.84 -15.66 -9.99
CA SER A 133 7.72 -14.60 -9.46
C SER A 133 7.44 -13.24 -10.11
N GLU A 134 7.20 -13.21 -11.43
CA GLU A 134 6.78 -11.99 -12.13
C GLU A 134 5.47 -11.45 -11.59
N ARG A 135 4.49 -12.33 -11.35
CA ARG A 135 3.21 -11.94 -10.77
C ARG A 135 3.41 -11.25 -9.42
N ASP A 136 4.23 -11.81 -8.54
CA ASP A 136 4.49 -11.25 -7.22
C ASP A 136 5.13 -9.85 -7.29
N TYR A 137 6.11 -9.66 -8.18
CA TYR A 137 6.75 -8.36 -8.38
C TYR A 137 5.81 -7.34 -9.01
N LEU A 138 5.03 -7.73 -10.02
CA LEU A 138 4.08 -6.86 -10.70
C LEU A 138 2.95 -6.43 -9.77
N THR A 139 2.40 -7.35 -8.97
CA THR A 139 1.39 -7.03 -7.96
C THR A 139 1.94 -6.03 -6.94
N SER A 140 3.15 -6.26 -6.42
CA SER A 140 3.76 -5.34 -5.46
C SER A 140 4.05 -3.98 -6.08
N ALA A 141 4.57 -3.94 -7.30
CA ALA A 141 4.84 -2.70 -8.02
C ALA A 141 3.56 -1.90 -8.31
N GLY A 142 2.47 -2.57 -8.69
CA GLY A 142 1.17 -1.93 -8.89
C GLY A 142 0.69 -1.24 -7.63
N VAL A 143 0.65 -1.97 -6.51
CA VAL A 143 0.24 -1.38 -5.22
C VAL A 143 1.10 -0.18 -4.86
N ILE A 144 2.44 -0.31 -4.89
CA ILE A 144 3.35 0.80 -4.56
C ILE A 144 3.11 2.03 -5.45
N ALA A 145 2.86 1.81 -6.76
CA ALA A 145 2.56 2.88 -7.70
C ALA A 145 1.24 3.59 -7.36
N GLU A 146 0.17 2.85 -7.05
CA GLU A 146 -1.11 3.44 -6.65
C GLU A 146 -1.00 4.22 -5.35
N GLU A 147 -0.40 3.62 -4.32
CA GLU A 147 -0.17 4.23 -3.01
C GLU A 147 0.61 5.55 -3.14
N TYR A 148 1.67 5.56 -3.96
CA TYR A 148 2.41 6.78 -4.28
C TYR A 148 1.51 7.84 -4.94
N ARG A 149 0.72 7.47 -5.95
CA ARG A 149 -0.12 8.43 -6.69
C ARG A 149 -1.19 9.06 -5.78
N VAL A 150 -1.80 8.26 -4.91
CA VAL A 150 -2.78 8.71 -3.92
C VAL A 150 -2.15 9.68 -2.93
N GLU A 151 -1.04 9.28 -2.29
CA GLU A 151 -0.37 10.14 -1.31
C GLU A 151 0.21 11.41 -1.93
N ALA A 152 0.73 11.34 -3.16
CA ALA A 152 1.24 12.52 -3.85
C ALA A 152 0.13 13.56 -4.10
N CYS A 153 -1.09 13.09 -4.41
CA CYS A 153 -2.25 13.95 -4.58
C CYS A 153 -2.61 14.64 -3.25
N LEU A 154 -2.65 13.88 -2.15
CA LEU A 154 -2.96 14.40 -0.83
C LEU A 154 -1.89 15.39 -0.34
N ALA A 155 -0.61 15.12 -0.62
CA ALA A 155 0.48 16.01 -0.30
C ALA A 155 0.35 17.36 -1.02
N VAL A 156 -0.04 17.38 -2.30
CA VAL A 156 -0.31 18.61 -3.07
C VAL A 156 -1.50 19.39 -2.48
N GLU A 157 -2.52 18.69 -1.98
CA GLU A 157 -3.68 19.28 -1.30
C GLU A 157 -3.37 19.79 0.12
N GLY A 158 -2.16 19.53 0.64
CA GLY A 158 -1.77 19.84 2.01
C GLY A 158 -2.42 18.93 3.06
N SER A 159 -2.98 17.79 2.63
CA SER A 159 -3.48 16.75 3.53
C SER A 159 -2.31 15.85 3.94
N THR A 160 -1.67 16.20 5.05
CA THR A 160 -0.61 15.39 5.64
C THR A 160 -1.12 14.62 6.85
N PRO A 161 -0.78 13.32 7.02
CA PRO A 161 -1.09 12.61 8.25
C PRO A 161 -0.36 13.26 9.44
N PRO A 162 -0.88 13.14 10.69
CA PRO A 162 -0.26 13.73 11.88
C PRO A 162 1.20 13.29 12.11
N THR A 163 1.55 12.08 11.66
CA THR A 163 2.91 11.57 11.63
C THR A 163 3.40 11.50 10.20
N THR A 164 4.46 12.24 9.88
CA THR A 164 5.11 12.17 8.56
C THR A 164 5.69 10.78 8.30
N SER A 165 5.66 10.32 7.06
CA SER A 165 6.30 9.09 6.63
C SER A 165 7.80 9.14 6.94
N GLN A 166 8.43 10.32 6.81
CA GLN A 166 9.84 10.49 7.18
C GLN A 166 10.09 10.22 8.68
N SER A 167 9.21 10.70 9.57
CA SER A 167 9.37 10.50 11.02
C SER A 167 9.13 9.07 11.49
N GLY A 168 8.25 8.32 10.81
CA GLY A 168 7.95 6.92 11.13
C GLY A 168 8.81 5.91 10.37
N PHE A 169 9.69 6.36 9.47
CA PHE A 169 10.40 5.46 8.57
C PHE A 169 11.40 4.54 9.28
N ASP A 170 11.96 4.98 10.41
CA ASP A 170 12.87 4.16 11.22
C ASP A 170 12.16 2.91 11.75
N ASP A 171 10.90 3.04 12.18
CA ASP A 171 10.07 1.90 12.62
C ASP A 171 9.74 0.97 11.46
N ALA A 172 9.47 1.51 10.26
CA ALA A 172 9.26 0.71 9.05
C ALA A 172 10.52 -0.08 8.65
N LEU A 173 11.71 0.51 8.77
CA LEU A 173 12.97 -0.16 8.52
C LEU A 173 13.23 -1.29 9.53
N GLU A 174 12.94 -1.05 10.81
CA GLU A 174 13.11 -2.06 11.86
C GLU A 174 12.10 -3.22 11.71
N ALA A 175 10.83 -2.92 11.44
CA ALA A 175 9.82 -3.94 11.16
C ALA A 175 10.19 -4.80 9.95
N ALA A 176 10.73 -4.19 8.89
CA ALA A 176 11.23 -4.91 7.73
C ALA A 176 12.45 -5.79 8.08
N ARG A 177 13.40 -5.26 8.87
CA ARG A 177 14.57 -6.02 9.35
C ARG A 177 14.14 -7.28 10.10
N LEU A 178 13.22 -7.15 11.06
CA LEU A 178 12.68 -8.28 11.83
C LEU A 178 11.98 -9.30 10.92
N THR A 179 11.17 -8.83 9.97
CA THR A 179 10.49 -9.71 9.01
C THR A 179 11.49 -10.48 8.14
N PHE A 180 12.57 -9.83 7.69
CA PHE A 180 13.62 -10.49 6.91
C PHE A 180 14.43 -11.48 7.75
N LEU A 181 14.70 -11.17 9.01
CA LEU A 181 15.34 -12.09 9.94
C LEU A 181 14.47 -13.34 10.17
N ASP A 182 13.15 -13.16 10.36
CA ASP A 182 12.21 -14.28 10.48
C ASP A 182 12.20 -15.15 9.22
N ALA A 183 12.23 -14.55 8.02
CA ALA A 183 12.33 -15.30 6.77
C ALA A 183 13.59 -16.18 6.70
N ILE A 184 14.71 -15.70 7.27
CA ILE A 184 15.97 -16.46 7.35
C ILE A 184 15.87 -17.58 8.39
N ILE A 185 15.33 -17.29 9.57
CA ILE A 185 15.20 -18.24 10.68
C ILE A 185 14.27 -19.40 10.31
N LEU A 186 13.19 -19.13 9.57
CA LEU A 186 12.23 -20.13 9.12
C LEU A 186 12.81 -21.15 8.10
N ARG A 187 14.07 -20.99 7.69
CA ARG A 187 14.74 -21.92 6.77
C ARG A 187 15.22 -23.16 7.53
N HIS A 188 14.49 -24.26 7.38
CA HIS A 188 14.92 -25.57 7.89
C HIS A 188 15.33 -26.51 6.75
N PRO A 189 16.40 -27.32 6.93
CA PRO A 189 16.78 -28.35 5.95
C PRO A 189 15.61 -29.30 5.66
N ALA A 190 15.37 -29.59 4.38
CA ALA A 190 14.30 -30.46 3.88
C ALA A 190 12.85 -29.97 4.09
N GLU A 191 12.63 -28.74 4.55
CA GLU A 191 11.30 -28.12 4.59
C GLU A 191 10.98 -27.31 3.33
N SER A 192 9.70 -27.07 3.12
CA SER A 192 9.22 -26.23 2.02
C SER A 192 9.70 -24.79 2.19
N MET A 193 10.31 -24.22 1.13
CA MET A 193 10.73 -22.82 1.08
C MET A 193 9.55 -21.84 0.93
N HIS A 194 8.31 -22.34 0.93
CA HIS A 194 7.11 -21.51 0.81
C HIS A 194 6.97 -20.50 1.95
N ARG A 195 7.13 -20.92 3.22
CA ARG A 195 7.03 -20.00 4.37
C ARG A 195 8.12 -18.92 4.35
N PRO A 196 9.42 -19.27 4.28
CA PRO A 196 10.50 -18.28 4.16
C PRO A 196 10.29 -17.27 3.02
N SER A 197 9.92 -17.76 1.82
CA SER A 197 9.69 -16.88 0.66
C SER A 197 8.45 -16.01 0.82
N ALA A 198 7.36 -16.51 1.40
CA ALA A 198 6.18 -15.71 1.72
C ALA A 198 6.51 -14.59 2.71
N THR A 199 7.25 -14.89 3.78
CA THR A 199 7.68 -13.89 4.78
C THR A 199 8.58 -12.83 4.15
N ALA A 200 9.58 -13.20 3.35
CA ALA A 200 10.44 -12.23 2.67
C ALA A 200 9.67 -11.35 1.68
N ARG A 201 8.72 -11.93 0.91
CA ARG A 201 7.84 -11.17 0.01
C ARG A 201 6.95 -10.18 0.78
N GLN A 202 6.38 -10.59 1.90
CA GLN A 202 5.57 -9.72 2.75
C GLN A 202 6.38 -8.53 3.28
N GLY A 203 7.60 -8.77 3.79
CA GLY A 203 8.49 -7.69 4.23
C GLY A 203 8.85 -6.72 3.11
N THR A 204 9.12 -7.25 1.91
CA THR A 204 9.41 -6.44 0.71
C THR A 204 8.20 -5.59 0.31
N HIS A 205 7.01 -6.19 0.29
CA HIS A 205 5.78 -5.52 -0.08
C HIS A 205 5.44 -4.38 0.89
N HIS A 206 5.46 -4.64 2.20
CA HIS A 206 5.18 -3.62 3.20
C HIS A 206 6.19 -2.47 3.17
N LEU A 207 7.50 -2.78 3.14
CA LEU A 207 8.52 -1.74 3.05
C LEU A 207 8.41 -0.96 1.73
N GLY A 208 8.03 -1.62 0.64
CA GLY A 208 7.76 -1.00 -0.65
C GLY A 208 6.65 0.04 -0.60
N ILE A 209 5.53 -0.26 0.07
CA ILE A 209 4.42 0.69 0.28
C ILE A 209 4.93 1.91 1.06
N GLN A 210 5.69 1.70 2.13
CA GLN A 210 6.27 2.79 2.92
C GLN A 210 7.23 3.65 2.08
N LEU A 211 7.99 3.06 1.15
CA LEU A 211 8.81 3.81 0.19
C LEU A 211 7.95 4.63 -0.77
N GLY A 212 6.78 4.14 -1.17
CA GLY A 212 5.80 4.89 -1.95
C GLY A 212 5.29 6.12 -1.20
N TYR A 213 4.91 5.97 0.06
CA TYR A 213 4.49 7.08 0.93
C TYR A 213 5.61 8.10 1.15
N LEU A 214 6.84 7.63 1.43
CA LEU A 214 8.00 8.50 1.55
C LEU A 214 8.28 9.25 0.24
N ALA A 215 8.18 8.58 -0.90
CA ALA A 215 8.38 9.21 -2.19
C ALA A 215 7.34 10.31 -2.46
N ALA A 216 6.07 10.06 -2.14
CA ALA A 216 5.00 11.05 -2.24
C ALA A 216 5.27 12.27 -1.36
N GLU A 217 5.65 12.07 -0.09
CA GLU A 217 5.99 13.16 0.84
C GLU A 217 7.19 13.99 0.34
N LEU A 218 8.19 13.34 -0.25
CA LEU A 218 9.39 14.00 -0.77
C LEU A 218 9.21 14.65 -2.15
N THR A 219 8.05 14.45 -2.79
CA THR A 219 7.79 14.96 -4.13
C THR A 219 7.80 16.49 -4.13
N ASN A 220 8.62 17.08 -4.99
CA ASN A 220 8.71 18.53 -5.10
C ASN A 220 7.57 19.12 -5.95
N ALA A 221 7.50 20.46 -6.04
CA ALA A 221 6.48 21.17 -6.82
C ALA A 221 6.48 20.86 -8.33
N HIS A 222 7.49 20.15 -8.85
CA HIS A 222 7.55 19.68 -10.23
C HIS A 222 7.17 18.20 -10.38
N GLY A 223 6.63 17.56 -9.34
CA GLY A 223 6.25 16.15 -9.38
C GLY A 223 7.45 15.19 -9.36
N THR A 224 8.63 15.67 -8.96
CA THR A 224 9.85 14.84 -8.96
C THR A 224 10.23 14.43 -7.54
N VAL A 225 10.52 13.14 -7.37
CA VAL A 225 11.06 12.56 -6.14
C VAL A 225 12.59 12.71 -6.13
N PRO A 226 13.21 13.21 -5.05
CA PRO A 226 14.64 13.42 -4.99
C PRO A 226 15.41 12.07 -5.03
N ALA A 227 16.38 11.99 -5.95
CA ALA A 227 17.25 10.83 -6.09
C ALA A 227 18.13 10.54 -4.85
N ILE A 228 18.34 11.54 -4.00
CA ILE A 228 19.08 11.44 -2.74
C ILE A 228 18.06 11.57 -1.60
N PRO A 229 17.99 10.62 -0.66
CA PRO A 229 17.07 10.70 0.45
C PRO A 229 17.50 11.80 1.45
N PRO A 230 16.59 12.25 2.33
CA PRO A 230 16.94 13.14 3.43
C PRO A 230 18.18 12.68 4.21
N THR A 231 19.03 13.62 4.62
CA THR A 231 20.30 13.33 5.32
C THR A 231 20.13 12.44 6.56
N ALA A 232 19.03 12.57 7.29
CA ALA A 232 18.73 11.73 8.45
C ALA A 232 18.60 10.25 8.05
N LEU A 233 17.77 9.95 7.04
CA LEU A 233 17.62 8.60 6.49
C LEU A 233 18.91 8.09 5.86
N ALA A 234 19.62 8.93 5.12
CA ALA A 234 20.90 8.56 4.49
C ALA A 234 21.98 8.12 5.52
N ARG A 235 21.88 8.59 6.77
CA ARG A 235 22.77 8.22 7.88
C ARG A 235 22.30 6.99 8.66
N ASN A 236 21.05 6.55 8.47
CA ASN A 236 20.53 5.36 9.14
C ASN A 236 21.20 4.09 8.56
N PRO A 237 21.86 3.25 9.38
CA PRO A 237 22.47 2.01 8.91
C PRO A 237 21.47 1.04 8.25
N LEU A 238 20.25 0.96 8.77
CA LEU A 238 19.18 0.13 8.20
C LEU A 238 18.73 0.66 6.85
N TRP A 239 18.70 1.99 6.65
CA TRP A 239 18.44 2.55 5.32
C TRP A 239 19.50 2.09 4.33
N ALA A 240 20.79 2.23 4.64
CA ALA A 240 21.87 1.79 3.76
C ALA A 240 21.79 0.29 3.44
N ARG A 241 21.44 -0.51 4.44
CA ARG A 241 21.34 -1.98 4.33
C ARG A 241 20.12 -2.45 3.54
N LEU A 242 18.96 -1.86 3.78
CA LEU A 242 17.68 -2.33 3.26
C LEU A 242 17.25 -1.58 2.00
N VAL A 243 17.55 -0.29 1.86
CA VAL A 243 17.07 0.53 0.74
C VAL A 243 18.24 1.06 -0.08
N GLY A 244 19.07 1.91 0.54
CA GLY A 244 20.37 2.35 0.08
C GLY A 244 20.46 2.64 -1.42
N PRO A 245 21.31 1.94 -2.19
CA PRO A 245 21.50 2.18 -3.62
C PRO A 245 20.26 2.02 -4.49
N SER A 246 19.24 1.28 -4.02
CA SER A 246 18.02 1.02 -4.80
C SER A 246 17.09 2.23 -4.82
N TRP A 247 17.22 3.15 -3.86
CA TRP A 247 16.37 4.33 -3.74
C TRP A 247 16.33 5.15 -5.02
N GLN A 248 17.49 5.49 -5.58
CA GLN A 248 17.58 6.34 -6.76
C GLN A 248 16.74 5.80 -7.92
N ARG A 249 16.74 4.48 -8.12
CA ARG A 249 15.98 3.84 -9.18
C ARG A 249 14.48 3.83 -8.88
N ILE A 250 14.10 3.49 -7.64
CA ILE A 250 12.70 3.49 -7.20
C ILE A 250 12.11 4.91 -7.31
N ALA A 251 12.78 5.90 -6.74
CA ALA A 251 12.39 7.31 -6.81
C ALA A 251 12.31 7.82 -8.26
N GLY A 252 13.27 7.43 -9.10
CA GLY A 252 13.25 7.77 -10.53
C GLY A 252 12.01 7.26 -11.24
N VAL A 253 11.65 5.99 -11.02
CA VAL A 253 10.45 5.40 -11.62
C VAL A 253 9.16 6.03 -11.07
N LEU A 254 9.07 6.29 -9.76
CA LEU A 254 7.90 6.94 -9.17
C LEU A 254 7.73 8.38 -9.65
N SER A 255 8.82 9.10 -9.93
CA SER A 255 8.78 10.46 -10.49
C SER A 255 8.18 10.54 -11.90
N GLU A 256 8.05 9.41 -12.60
CA GLU A 256 7.40 9.35 -13.93
C GLU A 256 5.87 9.27 -13.81
N LEU A 257 5.34 8.92 -12.63
CA LEU A 257 3.91 8.85 -12.39
C LEU A 257 3.37 10.21 -11.96
N PRO A 258 2.30 10.71 -12.62
CA PRO A 258 1.57 11.83 -12.09
C PRO A 258 0.72 11.37 -10.90
N ASP A 259 0.37 12.29 -9.99
CA ASP A 259 -0.52 12.00 -8.86
C ASP A 259 -1.93 11.54 -9.32
N ALA A 260 -2.75 11.09 -8.36
CA ALA A 260 -4.10 10.59 -8.63
C ALA A 260 -5.07 11.65 -9.20
N SER A 261 -4.81 12.95 -9.04
CA SER A 261 -5.65 13.99 -9.61
C SER A 261 -5.59 14.00 -11.15
N ASN A 262 -4.45 13.57 -11.70
CA ASN A 262 -4.16 13.56 -13.13
C ASN A 262 -4.44 12.17 -13.74
N PRO A 263 -5.36 12.07 -14.73
CA PRO A 263 -5.60 10.81 -15.43
C PRO A 263 -4.35 10.29 -16.14
N THR A 264 -4.13 8.98 -16.10
CA THR A 264 -2.98 8.33 -16.73
C THR A 264 -3.42 7.22 -17.67
N ALA A 265 -2.85 7.20 -18.88
CA ALA A 265 -3.14 6.16 -19.86
C ALA A 265 -2.65 4.77 -19.38
N GLU A 266 -3.42 3.72 -19.70
CA GLU A 266 -3.11 2.33 -19.31
C GLU A 266 -1.70 1.90 -19.75
N ASP A 267 -1.27 2.27 -20.96
CA ASP A 267 0.05 1.93 -21.48
C ASP A 267 1.17 2.56 -20.63
N ALA A 268 0.99 3.81 -20.18
CA ALA A 268 1.95 4.49 -19.33
C ALA A 268 2.01 3.83 -17.94
N LEU A 269 0.86 3.56 -17.31
CA LEU A 269 0.78 2.83 -16.04
C LEU A 269 1.45 1.46 -16.15
N THR A 270 1.18 0.74 -17.24
CA THR A 270 1.77 -0.57 -17.52
C THR A 270 3.30 -0.50 -17.59
N GLN A 271 3.84 0.46 -18.35
CA GLN A 271 5.30 0.61 -18.48
C GLN A 271 5.94 0.98 -17.14
N THR A 272 5.32 1.87 -16.37
CA THR A 272 5.86 2.24 -15.06
C THR A 272 5.82 1.08 -14.07
N VAL A 273 4.73 0.30 -14.03
CA VAL A 273 4.64 -0.90 -13.19
C VAL A 273 5.70 -1.93 -13.57
N LEU A 274 5.97 -2.13 -14.86
CA LEU A 274 7.06 -3.00 -15.33
C LEU A 274 8.44 -2.48 -14.89
N SER A 275 8.70 -1.19 -15.04
CA SER A 275 9.95 -0.54 -14.61
C SER A 275 10.15 -0.66 -13.11
N LEU A 276 9.09 -0.46 -12.32
CA LEU A 276 9.11 -0.56 -10.87
C LEU A 276 9.31 -2.02 -10.44
N ALA A 277 8.60 -2.99 -11.02
CA ALA A 277 8.78 -4.41 -10.74
C ALA A 277 10.24 -4.87 -10.98
N ASN A 278 10.87 -4.39 -12.06
CA ASN A 278 12.29 -4.62 -12.30
C ASN A 278 13.18 -3.97 -11.24
N ALA A 279 12.86 -2.75 -10.79
CA ALA A 279 13.58 -2.11 -9.70
C ALA A 279 13.43 -2.89 -8.37
N LEU A 280 12.23 -3.42 -8.07
CA LEU A 280 11.97 -4.26 -6.90
C LEU A 280 12.76 -5.57 -6.93
N LYS A 281 12.91 -6.18 -8.11
CA LYS A 281 13.72 -7.39 -8.31
C LYS A 281 15.21 -7.15 -8.02
N ASP A 282 15.74 -6.01 -8.44
CA ASP A 282 17.13 -5.65 -8.13
C ASP A 282 17.28 -5.25 -6.66
N TRP A 283 16.29 -4.54 -6.12
CA TRP A 283 16.23 -4.13 -4.73
C TRP A 283 16.25 -5.33 -3.77
N ILE A 284 15.45 -6.35 -4.02
CA ILE A 284 15.42 -7.51 -3.13
C ILE A 284 16.74 -8.30 -3.14
N ARG A 285 17.42 -8.34 -4.29
CA ARG A 285 18.77 -8.92 -4.38
C ARG A 285 19.76 -8.14 -3.53
N HIS A 286 19.64 -6.81 -3.49
CA HIS A 286 20.43 -5.94 -2.60
C HIS A 286 20.12 -6.22 -1.11
N VAL A 287 18.85 -6.37 -0.76
CA VAL A 287 18.42 -6.77 0.60
C VAL A 287 19.01 -8.13 0.98
N GLY A 288 19.19 -9.04 0.00
CA GLY A 288 19.87 -10.31 0.21
C GLY A 288 18.98 -11.52 -0.01
N PHE A 289 17.91 -11.39 -0.79
CA PHE A 289 17.08 -12.52 -1.20
C PHE A 289 17.01 -12.62 -2.71
N VAL A 290 16.76 -13.83 -3.20
CA VAL A 290 16.38 -14.06 -4.58
C VAL A 290 15.21 -15.02 -4.60
N TRP A 291 14.19 -14.71 -5.40
CA TRP A 291 13.22 -15.72 -5.81
C TRP A 291 12.99 -15.65 -7.31
N ARG A 292 12.80 -16.83 -7.90
CA ARG A 292 12.56 -17.02 -9.33
C ARG A 292 11.85 -18.35 -9.55
N ASP A 293 11.14 -18.47 -10.65
CA ASP A 293 10.57 -19.74 -11.04
C ASP A 293 11.67 -20.73 -11.48
N THR A 294 11.43 -22.02 -11.27
CA THR A 294 12.29 -23.11 -11.74
C THR A 294 11.75 -23.66 -13.07
N PRO A 295 12.60 -24.29 -13.90
CA PRO A 295 12.16 -24.92 -15.15
C PRO A 295 11.03 -25.95 -14.96
N GLU A 296 10.95 -26.57 -13.78
CA GLU A 296 9.95 -27.57 -13.41
C GLU A 296 8.63 -26.96 -12.91
N GLY A 297 8.50 -25.62 -12.92
CA GLY A 297 7.29 -24.92 -12.46
C GLY A 297 7.21 -24.69 -10.95
N GLY A 298 8.32 -24.82 -10.23
CA GLY A 298 8.43 -24.49 -8.80
C GLY A 298 8.92 -23.06 -8.56
N LEU A 299 8.94 -22.63 -7.29
CA LEU A 299 9.58 -21.38 -6.87
C LEU A 299 10.93 -21.70 -6.20
N TYR A 300 12.03 -21.19 -6.77
CA TYR A 300 13.32 -21.14 -6.09
C TYR A 300 13.37 -19.91 -5.19
N PHE A 301 13.83 -20.09 -3.95
CA PHE A 301 14.10 -19.01 -3.01
C PHE A 301 15.44 -19.27 -2.33
N ASP A 302 16.26 -18.22 -2.20
CA ASP A 302 17.55 -18.31 -1.51
C ASP A 302 17.89 -17.02 -0.78
N VAL A 303 18.73 -17.18 0.25
CA VAL A 303 19.26 -16.11 1.08
C VAL A 303 20.70 -15.85 0.66
N LEU A 304 20.93 -14.70 0.05
CA LEU A 304 22.25 -14.26 -0.44
C LEU A 304 23.08 -13.59 0.66
N ARG A 305 22.42 -13.09 1.72
CA ARG A 305 23.06 -12.36 2.81
C ARG A 305 22.43 -12.73 4.14
N HIS A 306 23.27 -12.90 5.16
CA HIS A 306 22.85 -13.28 6.52
C HIS A 306 23.17 -12.20 7.57
N ASP A 307 23.72 -11.06 7.14
CA ASP A 307 24.14 -9.94 7.98
C ASP A 307 22.97 -8.98 8.29
N PHE A 308 22.03 -9.45 9.11
CA PHE A 308 20.88 -8.68 9.61
C PHE A 308 21.00 -8.30 11.10
N ASP A 309 22.20 -8.51 11.67
CA ASP A 309 22.57 -8.18 13.06
C ASP A 309 22.50 -6.67 13.36
#